data_AF-A0A7S1CB38-F1
#
_entry.id   AF-A0A7S1CB38-F1
#
_cell.length_a   1.000
_cell.length_b   1.000
_cell.length_c   1.000
_cell.angle_alpha   90.00
_cell.angle_beta   90.00
_cell.angle_gamma   90.00
#
_symmetry.space_group_name_H-M   'P 1'
#
loop_
_entity.id
_entity.type
_entity.pdbx_description
1 polymer ?
#
loop_
_entity_poly.entity_id
_entity_poly.type
_entity_poly.pdbx_seq_one_letter_code
_entity_poly.pdbx_strand_id
1 'polypeptide(L)'
;AAWFCAGVAGALPRQPVAAGYYSTPESEPVTHRTGQAECPAGSYCVDGLRLPCPAGRFTADAGQSACAGECAAGYYCEAGAVAAETTPCGSVDVYCPAGSGAPVPATP
;
A
#
# COMPACT_ATOMS: atom_id res chain seq x y z
N ALA A 1 -3.96 -10.88 -12.01
CA ALA A 1 -4.08 -9.76 -12.96
C ALA A 1 -5.50 -9.24 -13.04
N ALA A 2 -5.76 -8.03 -12.53
CA ALA A 2 -7.01 -7.32 -12.72
C ALA A 2 -7.04 -6.58 -14.06
N TRP A 3 -8.25 -6.23 -14.47
CA TRP A 3 -8.55 -5.66 -15.78
C TRP A 3 -9.53 -4.50 -15.62
N PHE A 4 -9.53 -3.60 -16.58
CA PHE A 4 -10.53 -2.52 -16.69
C PHE A 4 -10.94 -2.36 -18.15
N CYS A 5 -12.11 -1.78 -18.38
CA CYS A 5 -12.61 -1.47 -19.72
C CYS A 5 -12.54 0.04 -19.94
N ALA A 6 -11.46 0.54 -20.54
CA ALA A 6 -11.41 1.95 -20.91
C ALA A 6 -12.52 2.27 -21.92
N GLY A 7 -13.42 3.20 -21.59
CA GLY A 7 -14.44 3.71 -22.52
C GLY A 7 -15.88 3.52 -22.08
N VAL A 8 -16.80 4.13 -22.85
CA VAL A 8 -18.25 3.99 -22.63
C VAL A 8 -18.72 2.60 -23.06
N ALA A 9 -19.49 1.96 -22.17
CA ALA A 9 -20.20 0.70 -22.32
C ALA A 9 -20.09 -0.01 -23.70
N GLY A 10 -19.26 -1.07 -23.76
CA GLY A 10 -19.51 -2.21 -24.67
C GLY A 10 -18.63 -2.39 -25.92
N ALA A 11 -17.59 -1.58 -26.17
CA ALA A 11 -16.86 -1.66 -27.45
C ALA A 11 -15.34 -1.91 -27.39
N LEU A 12 -14.70 -1.90 -26.21
CA LEU A 12 -13.24 -2.02 -26.09
C LEU A 12 -12.81 -3.29 -25.34
N PRO A 13 -11.70 -3.94 -25.76
CA PRO A 13 -11.19 -5.13 -25.10
C PRO A 13 -10.75 -4.80 -23.68
N ARG A 14 -10.91 -5.76 -22.75
CA ARG A 14 -10.38 -5.65 -21.39
C ARG A 14 -8.89 -5.29 -21.44
N GLN A 15 -8.50 -4.22 -20.76
CA GLN A 15 -7.11 -3.81 -20.65
C GLN A 15 -6.52 -4.31 -19.33
N PRO A 16 -5.29 -4.83 -19.34
CA PRO A 16 -4.61 -5.19 -18.11
C PRO A 16 -4.29 -3.91 -17.32
N VAL A 17 -4.47 -3.96 -16.01
CA VAL A 17 -4.04 -2.85 -15.15
C VAL A 17 -2.51 -2.79 -15.15
N ALA A 18 -1.95 -1.60 -15.33
CA ALA A 18 -0.50 -1.40 -15.30
C ALA A 18 0.09 -1.68 -13.91
N ALA A 19 1.36 -2.08 -13.85
CA ALA A 19 2.05 -2.26 -12.56
C ALA A 19 2.09 -0.92 -11.80
N GLY A 20 1.76 -0.95 -10.50
CA GLY A 20 1.64 0.29 -9.71
C GLY A 20 0.30 1.01 -9.87
N TYR A 21 -0.65 0.46 -10.62
CA TYR A 21 -2.01 0.99 -10.76
C TYR A 21 -3.03 0.01 -10.19
N TYR A 22 -4.20 0.52 -9.79
CA TYR A 22 -5.37 -0.28 -9.43
C TYR A 22 -6.55 0.10 -10.33
N SER A 23 -7.45 -0.86 -10.58
CA SER A 23 -8.64 -0.59 -11.39
C SER A 23 -9.64 0.28 -10.61
N THR A 24 -10.36 1.18 -11.29
CA THR A 24 -11.35 2.10 -10.71
C THR A 24 -12.65 2.12 -11.51
N PRO A 25 -13.79 2.51 -10.90
CA PRO A 25 -13.96 2.87 -9.49
C PRO A 25 -13.98 1.64 -8.56
N GLU A 26 -13.49 1.80 -7.32
CA GLU A 26 -13.54 0.72 -6.31
C GLU A 26 -14.94 0.48 -5.73
N SER A 27 -15.85 1.43 -5.91
CA SER A 27 -17.27 1.28 -5.56
C SER A 27 -18.00 0.25 -6.42
N GLU A 28 -17.44 -0.07 -7.58
CA GLU A 28 -17.98 -1.04 -8.51
C GLU A 28 -17.18 -2.35 -8.47
N PRO A 29 -17.82 -3.50 -8.76
CA PRO A 29 -17.12 -4.76 -8.92
C PRO A 29 -16.08 -4.64 -10.03
N VAL A 30 -15.02 -5.45 -9.95
CA VAL A 30 -13.90 -5.46 -10.90
C VAL A 30 -14.33 -5.57 -12.37
N THR A 31 -15.50 -6.17 -12.63
CA THR A 31 -16.10 -6.33 -13.96
C THR A 31 -16.70 -5.04 -14.54
N HIS A 32 -17.01 -4.05 -13.70
CA HIS A 32 -17.58 -2.75 -14.09
C HIS A 32 -16.58 -1.60 -13.96
N ARG A 33 -15.31 -1.91 -13.71
CA ARG A 33 -14.25 -0.91 -13.64
C ARG A 33 -13.91 -0.40 -15.04
N THR A 34 -13.96 0.91 -15.21
CA THR A 34 -13.78 1.59 -16.49
C THR A 34 -12.46 2.35 -16.59
N GLY A 35 -11.71 2.43 -15.49
CA GLY A 35 -10.44 3.12 -15.43
C GLY A 35 -9.41 2.38 -14.59
N GLN A 36 -8.23 3.00 -14.51
CA GLN A 36 -7.22 2.68 -13.53
C GLN A 36 -6.72 3.97 -12.90
N ALA A 37 -6.27 3.90 -11.66
CA ALA A 37 -5.65 5.01 -10.94
C ALA A 37 -4.30 4.58 -10.38
N GLU A 38 -3.40 5.53 -10.24
CA GLU A 38 -2.08 5.31 -9.65
C GLU A 38 -2.23 4.92 -8.18
N CYS A 39 -1.40 3.98 -7.71
CA CYS A 39 -1.46 3.61 -6.30
C CYS A 39 -1.10 4.81 -5.42
N PRO A 40 -1.90 5.17 -4.42
CA PRO A 40 -1.54 6.25 -3.52
C PRO A 40 -0.41 5.82 -2.58
N ALA A 41 0.34 6.80 -2.08
CA ALA A 41 1.30 6.60 -1.01
C ALA A 41 0.65 5.88 0.20
N GLY A 42 1.43 5.08 0.92
CA GLY A 42 0.97 4.22 2.01
C GLY A 42 0.33 2.91 1.54
N SER A 43 0.08 2.74 0.25
CA SER A 43 -0.42 1.50 -0.34
C SER A 43 0.42 1.07 -1.53
N TYR A 44 0.37 -0.22 -1.85
CA TYR A 44 1.00 -0.78 -3.02
C TYR A 44 -0.03 -1.49 -3.90
N CYS A 45 0.21 -1.49 -5.20
CA CYS A 45 -0.71 -2.01 -6.19
C CYS A 45 -0.10 -3.19 -6.92
N VAL A 46 -0.59 -4.38 -6.61
CA VAL A 46 -0.19 -5.64 -7.26
C VAL A 46 -1.41 -6.26 -7.91
N ASP A 47 -1.23 -6.77 -9.12
CA ASP A 47 -2.32 -7.37 -9.90
C ASP A 47 -3.55 -6.45 -10.07
N GLY A 48 -3.38 -5.12 -10.01
CA GLY A 48 -4.45 -4.14 -10.12
C GLY A 48 -5.39 -4.03 -8.92
N LEU A 49 -4.98 -4.57 -7.77
CA LEU A 49 -5.57 -4.33 -6.46
C LEU A 49 -4.70 -3.38 -5.64
N ARG A 50 -5.34 -2.43 -4.97
CA ARG A 50 -4.69 -1.57 -3.97
C ARG A 50 -4.69 -2.27 -2.62
N LEU A 51 -3.51 -2.48 -2.05
CA LEU A 51 -3.31 -3.09 -0.75
C LEU A 51 -2.54 -2.10 0.15
N PRO A 52 -2.97 -1.86 1.39
CA PRO A 52 -2.20 -1.04 2.31
C PRO A 52 -0.85 -1.72 2.61
N CYS A 53 0.19 -0.92 2.81
CA CYS A 53 1.46 -1.46 3.28
C CYS A 53 1.26 -2.15 4.63
N PRO A 54 1.83 -3.35 4.84
CA PRO A 54 1.73 -4.03 6.12
C PRO A 54 2.43 -3.22 7.20
N ALA A 55 2.00 -3.38 8.45
CA ALA A 55 2.66 -2.75 9.58
C ALA A 55 4.16 -3.11 9.59
N GLY A 56 5.02 -2.12 9.83
CA GLY A 56 6.46 -2.23 9.72
C GLY A 56 7.02 -1.83 8.35
N ARG A 57 6.16 -1.55 7.37
CA ARG A 57 6.57 -1.08 6.04
C ARG A 57 5.85 0.21 5.67
N PHE A 58 6.51 1.00 4.84
CA PHE A 58 5.98 2.26 4.35
C PHE A 58 6.25 2.44 2.86
N THR A 59 5.50 3.36 2.25
CA THR A 59 5.80 3.85 0.91
C THR A 59 5.39 5.32 0.79
N ALA A 60 6.37 6.18 0.50
CA ALA A 60 6.14 7.62 0.33
C ALA A 60 5.66 7.95 -1.08
N ASP A 61 6.09 7.16 -2.06
CA ASP A 61 5.79 7.38 -3.47
C ASP A 61 4.49 6.69 -3.88
N ALA A 62 3.78 7.35 -4.80
CA ALA A 62 2.66 6.79 -5.53
C ALA A 62 3.15 5.84 -6.65
N GLY A 63 2.25 5.04 -7.20
CA GLY A 63 2.57 4.14 -8.31
C GLY A 63 3.40 2.92 -7.91
N GLN A 64 3.49 2.63 -6.61
CA GLN A 64 4.35 1.56 -6.11
C GLN A 64 3.65 0.20 -6.20
N SER A 65 4.38 -0.81 -6.70
CA SER A 65 3.89 -2.20 -6.78
C SER A 65 4.25 -3.04 -5.55
N ALA A 66 5.12 -2.51 -4.68
CA ALA A 66 5.46 -3.04 -3.38
C ALA A 66 5.80 -1.87 -2.44
N CYS A 67 5.73 -2.09 -1.13
CA CYS A 67 6.15 -1.08 -0.16
C CYS A 67 7.63 -0.77 -0.33
N ALA A 68 7.96 0.52 -0.48
CA ALA A 68 9.30 0.99 -0.80
C ALA A 68 10.31 0.73 0.32
N GLY A 69 9.88 0.82 1.58
CA GLY A 69 10.80 0.76 2.72
C GLY A 69 10.21 0.13 3.97
N GLU A 70 11.09 -0.05 4.95
CA GLU A 70 10.80 -0.55 6.30
C GLU A 70 10.91 0.60 7.30
N CYS A 71 10.14 0.54 8.39
CA CYS A 71 10.16 1.58 9.43
C CYS A 71 11.56 1.76 10.02
N ALA A 72 11.91 2.99 10.36
CA ALA A 72 13.18 3.31 10.99
C ALA A 72 13.26 2.70 12.40
N ALA A 73 14.45 2.28 12.82
CA ALA A 73 14.66 1.84 14.19
C ALA A 73 14.36 3.00 15.17
N GLY A 74 13.72 2.68 16.30
CA GLY A 74 13.18 3.69 17.22
C GLY A 74 11.80 4.24 16.81
N TYR A 75 11.25 3.78 15.69
CA TYR A 75 9.89 4.08 15.25
C TYR A 75 9.15 2.79 14.88
N TYR A 76 7.83 2.85 14.90
CA TYR A 76 6.98 1.82 14.33
C TYR A 76 6.00 2.46 13.35
N CYS A 77 5.60 1.69 12.35
CA CYS A 77 4.56 2.13 11.42
C CYS A 77 3.41 1.13 11.36
N GLU A 78 2.21 1.66 11.45
CA GLU A 78 0.99 0.90 11.29
C GLU A 78 0.74 0.55 9.82
N ALA A 79 -0.27 -0.28 9.56
CA ALA A 79 -0.64 -0.60 8.19
C ALA A 79 -1.09 0.68 7.44
N GLY A 80 -0.55 0.91 6.25
CA GLY A 80 -0.85 2.11 5.46
C GLY A 80 0.13 3.27 5.65
N ALA A 81 1.29 3.05 6.27
CA ALA A 81 2.26 4.11 6.53
C ALA A 81 2.89 4.72 5.28
N VAL A 82 2.95 6.06 5.25
CA VAL A 82 3.56 6.84 4.16
C VAL A 82 5.02 7.21 4.43
N ALA A 83 5.53 6.99 5.64
CA ALA A 83 6.88 7.37 6.07
C ALA A 83 7.48 6.33 7.02
N ALA A 84 8.82 6.31 7.12
CA ALA A 84 9.55 5.40 8.01
C ALA A 84 9.41 5.74 9.50
N GLU A 85 9.13 7.01 9.81
CA GLU A 85 9.14 7.60 11.15
C GLU A 85 7.74 8.08 11.55
N THR A 86 6.70 7.28 11.29
CA THR A 86 5.31 7.67 11.58
C THR A 86 5.03 7.79 13.06
N THR A 87 5.54 6.86 13.88
CA THR A 87 5.20 6.80 15.30
C THR A 87 6.42 6.47 16.12
N PRO A 88 6.84 7.36 17.04
CA PRO A 88 8.02 7.13 17.87
C PRO A 88 7.77 5.96 18.82
N CYS A 89 8.77 5.10 18.92
CA CYS A 89 8.84 4.00 19.86
C CYS A 89 9.76 4.40 20.99
N GLY A 90 9.20 4.65 22.17
CA GLY A 90 9.98 5.30 23.22
C GLY A 90 9.42 5.06 24.61
N SER A 91 9.78 3.93 25.20
CA SER A 91 9.81 3.79 26.66
C SER A 91 10.95 2.87 27.06
N VAL A 92 11.30 2.86 28.36
CA VAL A 92 12.33 1.97 28.92
C VAL A 92 11.96 0.49 28.75
N ASP A 93 10.66 0.20 28.64
CA ASP A 93 10.12 -1.15 28.59
C ASP A 93 9.78 -1.62 27.17
N VAL A 94 9.96 -0.79 26.14
CA VAL A 94 9.68 -1.14 24.74
C VAL A 94 10.77 -0.69 23.80
N TYR A 95 11.08 -1.51 22.81
CA TYR A 95 12.01 -1.17 21.74
C TYR A 95 11.40 -1.51 20.39
N CYS A 96 11.78 -0.76 19.36
CA CYS A 96 11.36 -0.99 18.00
C CYS A 96 12.58 -1.12 17.09
N PRO A 97 12.94 -2.34 16.66
CA PRO A 97 13.91 -2.50 15.57
C PRO A 97 13.37 -1.94 14.25
N ALA A 98 14.25 -1.82 13.24
CA ALA A 98 13.81 -1.46 11.89
C ALA A 98 12.77 -2.47 11.38
N GLY A 99 11.72 -1.96 10.71
CA GLY A 99 10.61 -2.78 10.25
C GLY A 99 9.55 -3.14 11.30
N SER A 100 9.53 -2.43 12.45
CA SER A 100 8.54 -2.70 13.50
C SER A 100 7.15 -2.19 13.12
N GLY A 101 6.17 -3.09 13.15
CA GLY A 101 4.75 -2.75 13.02
C GLY A 101 4.08 -2.34 14.31
N ALA A 102 4.71 -2.64 15.45
CA ALA A 102 4.23 -2.35 16.79
C ALA A 102 5.42 -2.32 17.77
N PRO A 103 5.28 -1.66 18.93
CA PRO A 103 6.29 -1.71 19.99
C PRO A 103 6.48 -3.13 20.53
N VAL A 104 7.73 -3.58 20.58
CA VAL A 104 8.10 -4.89 21.13
C VAL A 104 8.49 -4.70 22.60
N PRO A 105 7.94 -5.50 23.55
CA PRO A 105 8.36 -5.44 24.94
C PRO A 105 9.83 -5.80 25.09
N ALA A 106 10.61 -4.91 25.73
CA ALA A 106 11.97 -5.17 26.16
C ALA A 106 11.92 -6.11 27.38
N THR A 107 11.87 -7.43 27.14
CA THR A 107 12.04 -8.41 28.22
C THR A 107 13.54 -8.55 28.52
N PRO A 108 13.96 -8.44 29.79
CA PRO A 108 15.35 -8.63 30.21
C PRO A 108 15.79 -10.10 30.15
#